data_AF-A0A0G0PTJ7-F1
#
_entry.id   AF-A0A0G0PTJ7-F1
#
_cell.length_a   1.000
_cell.length_b   1.000
_cell.length_c   1.000
_cell.angle_alpha   90.00
_cell.angle_beta   90.00
_cell.angle_gamma   90.00
#
_symmetry.space_group_name_H-M   'P 1'
#
loop_
_entity.id
_entity.type
_entity.pdbx_description
1 polymer ?
#
loop_
_entity_poly.entity_id
_entity_poly.type
_entity_poly.pdbx_seq_one_letter_code
_entity_poly.pdbx_strand_id
1 'polypeptide(L)'
;MSIKFQKISNNLIILIILIFSVFILIHVLFPVELISAISDNFNKVAIGIAALITAYFGSSYFREELSRKRSIKFYREKYPPQQHGKTYKFIESVKTPGAIFLLDLQSLHKHHVWNMKTMYDMGWQVYLPAEQLPDENFLSYLIGDPIRTRGDLGE
;
A
#
# COMPACT_ATOMS: atom_id res chain seq x y z
N MET A 1 40.17 8.15 11.43
CA MET A 1 38.84 7.52 11.63
C MET A 1 39.01 6.26 12.50
N SER A 2 39.38 6.39 13.78
CA SER A 2 39.81 5.23 14.59
C SER A 2 39.32 5.28 16.05
N ILE A 3 39.45 6.42 16.73
CA ILE A 3 39.17 6.52 18.18
C ILE A 3 37.67 6.41 18.54
N LYS A 4 36.77 7.03 17.75
CA LYS A 4 35.31 6.96 18.00
C LYS A 4 34.75 5.55 17.74
N PHE A 5 35.25 4.85 16.73
CA PHE A 5 34.83 3.48 16.42
C PHE A 5 35.31 2.48 17.48
N GLN A 6 36.53 2.63 17.99
CA GLN A 6 37.03 1.84 19.12
C GLN A 6 36.21 2.07 20.40
N LYS A 7 35.81 3.31 20.69
CA LYS A 7 34.98 3.61 21.88
C LYS A 7 33.57 3.01 21.79
N ILE A 8 32.95 3.03 20.62
CA ILE A 8 31.64 2.40 20.39
C ILE A 8 31.74 0.87 20.50
N SER A 9 32.77 0.27 19.90
CA SER A 9 33.04 -1.17 20.00
C SER A 9 33.26 -1.61 21.44
N ASN A 10 34.09 -0.89 22.21
CA ASN A 10 34.34 -1.20 23.62
C ASN A 10 33.06 -1.08 24.47
N ASN A 11 32.21 -0.09 24.22
CA ASN A 11 30.93 0.05 24.93
C ASN A 11 29.96 -1.10 24.60
N LEU A 12 29.93 -1.57 23.35
CA LEU A 12 29.15 -2.74 22.96
C LEU A 12 29.66 -4.02 23.64
N ILE A 13 30.98 -4.21 23.69
CA ILE A 13 31.60 -5.36 24.38
C ILE A 13 31.27 -5.34 25.87
N ILE A 14 31.37 -4.16 26.53
CA ILE A 14 31.01 -4.01 27.94
C ILE A 14 29.53 -4.33 28.17
N LEU A 15 28.63 -3.86 27.29
CA LEU A 15 27.20 -4.17 27.37
C LEU A 15 26.93 -5.68 27.24
N ILE A 16 27.58 -6.35 26.29
CA ILE A 16 27.45 -7.80 26.10
C ILE A 16 27.94 -8.55 27.33
N ILE A 17 29.10 -8.18 27.87
CA ILE A 17 29.64 -8.79 29.10
C ILE A 17 28.69 -8.58 30.28
N LEU A 18 28.10 -7.38 30.41
CA LEU A 18 27.15 -7.07 31.47
C LEU A 18 25.87 -7.92 31.34
N ILE A 19 25.30 -8.03 30.14
CA ILE A 19 24.13 -8.87 29.86
C ILE A 19 24.44 -10.34 30.19
N PHE A 20 25.61 -10.82 29.79
CA PHE A 20 26.03 -12.20 30.03
C PHE A 20 26.26 -12.48 31.52
N SER A 21 26.85 -11.53 32.25
CA SER A 21 27.07 -11.64 33.69
C SER A 21 25.74 -11.68 34.44
N VAL A 22 24.78 -10.83 34.07
CA VAL A 22 23.42 -10.83 34.61
C VAL A 22 22.71 -12.15 34.28
N PHE A 23 22.85 -12.67 33.07
CA PHE A 23 22.28 -13.96 32.66
C PHE A 23 22.77 -15.12 33.55
N ILE A 24 24.09 -15.21 33.78
CA ILE A 24 24.67 -16.21 34.67
C ILE A 24 24.15 -16.03 36.10
N LEU A 25 24.14 -14.79 36.60
CA LEU A 25 23.70 -14.48 37.95
C LEU A 25 22.24 -14.91 38.19
N ILE A 26 21.38 -14.67 37.20
CA ILE A 26 19.96 -15.08 37.25
C ILE A 26 19.84 -16.62 37.31
N HIS A 27 20.62 -17.36 36.52
CA HIS A 27 20.55 -18.82 36.49
C HIS A 27 21.14 -19.49 37.74
N VAL A 28 22.07 -18.83 38.43
CA VAL A 28 22.65 -19.33 39.68
C VAL A 28 21.77 -18.99 40.89
N LEU A 29 21.18 -17.79 40.92
CA LEU A 29 20.44 -17.30 42.08
C LEU A 29 18.95 -17.69 42.09
N PHE A 30 18.36 -17.96 40.93
CA PHE A 30 16.94 -18.29 40.83
C PHE A 30 16.71 -19.75 40.44
N PRO A 31 15.75 -20.44 41.09
CA PRO A 31 15.34 -21.77 40.67
C PRO A 31 14.77 -21.72 39.25
N VAL A 32 15.08 -22.75 38.46
CA VAL A 32 14.70 -22.87 37.05
C VAL A 32 13.18 -22.72 36.84
N GLU A 33 12.39 -23.19 37.80
CA GLU A 33 10.92 -23.07 37.81
C GLU A 33 10.44 -21.60 37.78
N LEU A 34 11.12 -20.72 38.52
CA LEU A 34 10.76 -19.31 38.60
C LEU A 34 11.19 -18.55 37.35
N ILE A 35 12.35 -18.91 36.77
CA ILE A 35 12.79 -18.40 35.47
C ILE A 35 11.80 -18.80 34.36
N SER A 36 11.34 -20.06 34.37
CA SER A 36 10.33 -20.56 33.43
C SER A 36 9.00 -19.82 33.55
N ALA A 37 8.52 -19.58 34.79
CA ALA A 37 7.28 -18.85 35.02
C ALA A 37 7.36 -17.38 34.56
N ILE A 38 8.50 -16.71 34.79
CA ILE A 38 8.74 -15.35 34.30
C ILE A 38 8.78 -15.33 32.77
N SER A 39 9.45 -16.30 32.14
CA SER A 39 9.53 -16.41 30.69
C SER A 39 8.14 -16.62 30.06
N ASP A 40 7.32 -17.50 30.63
CA ASP A 40 5.95 -17.74 30.17
C ASP A 40 5.06 -16.49 30.29
N ASN A 41 5.16 -15.76 31.39
CA ASN A 41 4.41 -14.52 31.58
C ASN A 41 4.88 -13.42 30.60
N PHE A 42 6.19 -13.31 30.38
CA PHE A 42 6.74 -12.38 29.39
C PHE A 42 6.26 -12.72 27.97
N ASN A 43 6.28 -14.01 27.59
CA ASN A 43 5.78 -14.46 26.29
C ASN A 43 4.31 -14.11 26.08
N LYS A 44 3.46 -14.30 27.10
CA LYS A 44 2.04 -13.93 27.03
C LYS A 44 1.86 -12.41 26.84
N VAL A 45 2.62 -11.60 27.56
CA VAL A 45 2.60 -10.14 27.40
C VAL A 45 3.09 -9.72 26.02
N ALA A 46 4.19 -10.31 25.54
CA ALA A 46 4.76 -10.02 24.22
C ALA A 46 3.77 -10.37 23.09
N ILE A 47 3.08 -11.52 23.20
CA ILE A 47 2.02 -11.90 22.25
C ILE A 47 0.87 -10.89 22.30
N GLY A 48 0.44 -10.46 23.49
CA GLY A 48 -0.60 -9.44 23.63
C GLY A 48 -0.22 -8.10 22.99
N ILE A 49 1.01 -7.63 23.20
CA ILE A 49 1.54 -6.41 22.58
C ILE A 49 1.61 -6.57 21.06
N ALA A 50 2.13 -7.70 20.56
CA ALA A 50 2.19 -7.98 19.14
C ALA A 50 0.80 -7.97 18.50
N ALA A 51 -0.20 -8.59 19.15
CA ALA A 51 -1.58 -8.60 18.68
C ALA A 51 -2.19 -7.19 18.62
N LEU A 52 -1.91 -6.33 19.61
CA LEU A 52 -2.36 -4.94 19.61
C LEU A 52 -1.71 -4.13 18.48
N ILE A 53 -0.41 -4.29 18.27
CA ILE A 53 0.32 -3.66 17.16
C ILE A 53 -0.25 -4.14 15.82
N THR A 54 -0.43 -5.45 15.64
CA THR A 54 -1.03 -6.02 14.42
C THR A 54 -2.46 -5.56 14.22
N ALA A 55 -3.28 -5.44 15.27
CA ALA A 55 -4.64 -4.92 15.16
C ALA A 55 -4.63 -3.43 14.75
N TYR A 56 -3.75 -2.63 15.35
CA TYR A 56 -3.61 -1.22 15.05
C TYR A 56 -3.19 -0.98 13.58
N PHE A 57 -2.09 -1.59 13.14
CA PHE A 57 -1.58 -1.43 11.78
C PHE A 57 -2.35 -2.25 10.73
N GLY A 58 -2.91 -3.39 11.09
CA GLY A 58 -3.70 -4.23 10.18
C GLY A 58 -5.06 -3.62 9.84
N SER A 59 -5.63 -2.82 10.75
CA SER A 59 -6.93 -2.19 10.53
C SER A 59 -6.94 -1.15 9.41
N SER A 60 -5.85 -0.36 9.26
CA SER A 60 -5.73 0.62 8.17
C SER A 60 -5.65 -0.07 6.81
N TYR A 61 -4.78 -1.08 6.70
CA TYR A 61 -4.63 -1.88 5.49
C TYR A 61 -5.95 -2.55 5.07
N PHE A 62 -6.69 -3.11 6.03
CA PHE A 62 -7.98 -3.73 5.75
C PHE A 62 -9.02 -2.71 5.26
N ARG A 63 -9.05 -1.50 5.85
CA ARG A 63 -9.94 -0.42 5.41
C ARG A 63 -9.63 0.04 3.99
N GLU A 64 -8.35 0.19 3.66
CA GLU A 64 -7.91 0.53 2.30
C GLU A 64 -8.29 -0.55 1.30
N GLU A 65 -8.05 -1.82 1.63
CA GLU A 65 -8.40 -2.94 0.76
C GLU A 65 -9.92 -3.08 0.57
N LEU A 66 -10.71 -2.79 1.61
CA LEU A 66 -12.16 -2.74 1.51
C LEU A 66 -12.63 -1.59 0.60
N SER A 67 -12.04 -0.40 0.76
CA SER A 67 -12.30 0.75 -0.11
C SER A 67 -11.96 0.42 -1.56
N ARG A 68 -10.81 -0.21 -1.80
CA ARG A 68 -10.37 -0.66 -3.11
C ARG A 68 -11.36 -1.61 -3.76
N LYS A 69 -11.79 -2.65 -3.04
CA LYS A 69 -12.78 -3.62 -3.54
C LYS A 69 -14.11 -2.95 -3.89
N ARG A 70 -14.55 -1.96 -3.10
CA ARG A 70 -15.78 -1.19 -3.39
C ARG A 70 -15.64 -0.36 -4.66
N SER A 71 -14.53 0.38 -4.81
CA SER A 71 -14.27 1.17 -6.01
C SER A 71 -14.18 0.28 -7.26
N ILE A 72 -13.49 -0.86 -7.18
CA ILE A 72 -13.43 -1.85 -8.27
C ILE A 72 -14.82 -2.33 -8.66
N LYS A 73 -15.64 -2.71 -7.67
CA LYS A 73 -17.00 -3.16 -7.93
C LYS A 73 -17.83 -2.07 -8.63
N PHE A 74 -17.83 -0.86 -8.09
CA PHE A 74 -18.57 0.27 -8.65
C PHE A 74 -18.20 0.56 -10.10
N TYR A 75 -16.90 0.69 -10.41
CA TYR A 75 -16.46 1.03 -11.76
C TYR A 75 -16.60 -0.12 -12.76
N ARG A 76 -16.46 -1.38 -12.33
CA ARG A 76 -16.73 -2.54 -13.21
C ARG A 76 -18.21 -2.70 -13.55
N GLU A 77 -19.10 -2.33 -12.62
CA GLU A 77 -20.54 -2.30 -12.90
C GLU A 77 -20.90 -1.15 -13.85
N LYS A 78 -20.29 0.02 -13.66
CA LYS A 78 -20.55 1.21 -14.50
C LYS A 78 -19.92 1.12 -15.90
N TYR A 79 -18.69 0.64 -15.98
CA TYR A 79 -17.89 0.54 -17.21
C TYR A 79 -17.35 -0.88 -17.41
N PRO A 80 -18.25 -1.85 -17.69
CA PRO A 80 -17.87 -3.24 -17.87
C PRO A 80 -17.06 -3.41 -19.17
N PRO A 81 -15.99 -4.24 -19.18
CA PRO A 81 -15.12 -4.46 -20.35
C PRO A 81 -15.86 -4.72 -21.68
N GLN A 82 -17.00 -5.42 -21.61
CA GLN A 82 -17.81 -5.79 -22.78
C GLN A 82 -18.48 -4.60 -23.48
N GLN A 83 -18.55 -3.44 -22.82
CA GLN A 83 -19.17 -2.21 -23.34
C GLN A 83 -18.15 -1.18 -23.85
N HIS A 84 -16.87 -1.52 -23.86
CA HIS A 84 -15.84 -0.69 -24.49
C HIS A 84 -16.16 -0.43 -25.97
N GLY A 85 -16.03 0.81 -26.41
CA GLY A 85 -16.39 1.29 -27.75
C GLY A 85 -17.89 1.54 -27.95
N LYS A 86 -18.75 1.13 -27.00
CA LYS A 86 -20.20 1.33 -27.06
C LYS A 86 -20.67 2.41 -26.09
N THR A 87 -20.30 2.29 -24.82
CA THR A 87 -20.70 3.24 -23.77
C THR A 87 -19.54 4.06 -23.23
N TYR A 88 -18.31 3.58 -23.39
CA TYR A 88 -17.11 4.30 -23.02
C TYR A 88 -15.93 3.90 -23.92
N LYS A 89 -14.90 4.74 -23.98
CA LYS A 89 -13.64 4.44 -24.66
C LYS A 89 -12.45 5.06 -23.94
N PHE A 90 -11.25 4.55 -24.17
CA PHE A 90 -10.03 5.17 -23.65
C PHE A 90 -9.48 6.17 -24.64
N ILE A 91 -9.18 7.38 -24.16
CA ILE A 91 -8.64 8.47 -24.96
C ILE A 91 -7.38 9.06 -24.31
N GLU A 92 -6.55 9.69 -25.12
CA GLU A 92 -5.33 10.39 -24.72
C GLU A 92 -5.16 11.65 -25.58
N SER A 93 -4.54 12.71 -25.04
CA SER A 93 -4.18 13.88 -25.86
C SER A 93 -2.85 13.65 -26.58
N VAL A 94 -2.80 13.95 -27.87
CA VAL A 94 -1.56 13.94 -28.67
C VAL A 94 -0.48 14.88 -28.08
N LYS A 95 -0.89 15.97 -27.43
CA LYS A 95 0.04 16.98 -26.88
C LYS A 95 0.62 16.57 -25.53
N THR A 96 -0.13 15.82 -24.73
CA THR A 96 0.28 15.31 -23.43
C THR A 96 0.10 13.79 -23.37
N PRO A 97 0.95 13.04 -24.08
CA PRO A 97 0.95 11.59 -24.00
C PRO A 97 1.44 11.13 -22.62
N GLY A 98 0.94 9.99 -22.17
CA GLY A 98 1.19 9.34 -20.89
C GLY A 98 0.00 9.30 -19.94
N ALA A 99 -1.00 10.18 -20.12
CA ALA A 99 -2.18 10.26 -19.25
C ALA A 99 -3.41 9.63 -19.93
N ILE A 100 -3.89 8.51 -19.39
CA ILE A 100 -5.03 7.77 -19.95
C ILE A 100 -6.33 8.29 -19.33
N PHE A 101 -7.31 8.59 -20.18
CA PHE A 101 -8.64 8.99 -19.76
C PHE A 101 -9.69 7.98 -20.24
N LEU A 102 -10.68 7.73 -19.40
CA LEU A 102 -11.92 7.04 -19.80
C LEU A 102 -12.93 8.11 -20.21
N LEU A 103 -13.33 8.11 -21.49
CA LEU A 103 -14.42 8.94 -21.99
C LEU A 103 -15.73 8.16 -21.92
N ASP A 104 -16.68 8.67 -21.14
CA ASP A 104 -18.06 8.21 -21.12
C ASP A 104 -18.81 8.80 -22.32
N LEU A 105 -19.26 7.93 -23.24
CA LEU A 105 -19.89 8.35 -24.49
C LEU A 105 -21.32 8.84 -24.31
N GLN A 106 -21.96 8.56 -23.17
CA GLN A 106 -23.31 9.03 -22.87
C GLN A 106 -23.28 10.41 -22.22
N SER A 107 -22.43 10.58 -21.22
CA SER A 107 -22.35 11.84 -20.47
C SER A 107 -21.33 12.83 -21.03
N LEU A 108 -20.49 12.40 -21.99
CA LEU A 108 -19.39 13.17 -22.57
C LEU A 108 -18.36 13.68 -21.53
N HIS A 109 -18.29 12.99 -20.39
CA HIS A 109 -17.27 13.25 -19.38
C HIS A 109 -16.03 12.38 -19.62
N LYS A 110 -14.86 13.00 -19.59
CA LYS A 110 -13.57 12.31 -19.54
C LYS A 110 -13.10 12.22 -18.09
N HIS A 111 -12.76 11.02 -17.67
CA HIS A 111 -12.30 10.69 -16.33
C HIS A 111 -10.84 10.26 -16.39
N HIS A 112 -9.96 10.95 -15.68
CA HIS A 112 -8.56 10.56 -15.63
C HIS A 112 -8.42 9.20 -14.92
N VAL A 113 -7.78 8.24 -15.57
CA VAL A 113 -7.42 6.97 -14.93
C VAL A 113 -6.08 7.14 -14.25
N TRP A 114 -6.09 7.20 -12.92
CA TRP A 114 -4.98 7.72 -12.13
C TRP A 114 -3.64 6.99 -12.35
N ASN A 115 -3.67 5.67 -12.55
CA ASN A 115 -2.46 4.87 -12.76
C ASN A 115 -2.74 3.54 -13.49
N MET A 116 -1.68 2.91 -13.97
CA MET A 116 -1.77 1.60 -14.63
C MET A 116 -2.28 0.49 -13.71
N LYS A 117 -2.04 0.59 -12.40
CA LYS A 117 -2.57 -0.35 -11.40
C LYS A 117 -4.11 -0.35 -11.39
N THR A 118 -4.71 0.82 -11.53
CA THR A 118 -6.17 0.98 -11.70
C THR A 118 -6.64 0.33 -13.00
N MET A 119 -5.91 0.48 -14.10
CA MET A 119 -6.22 -0.21 -15.37
C MET A 119 -6.23 -1.73 -15.20
N TYR A 120 -5.22 -2.30 -14.54
CA TYR A 120 -5.14 -3.75 -14.26
C TYR A 120 -6.25 -4.22 -13.32
N ASP A 121 -6.50 -3.49 -12.23
CA ASP A 121 -7.58 -3.80 -11.29
C ASP A 121 -8.94 -3.82 -12.00
N MET A 122 -9.12 -3.02 -13.05
CA MET A 122 -10.36 -2.99 -13.83
C MET A 122 -10.40 -3.99 -14.99
N GLY A 123 -9.26 -4.55 -15.39
CA GLY A 123 -9.17 -5.41 -16.58
C GLY A 123 -9.15 -4.62 -17.89
N TRP A 124 -8.79 -3.34 -17.86
CA TRP A 124 -8.83 -2.45 -19.01
C TRP A 124 -7.52 -2.37 -19.79
N GLN A 125 -6.45 -2.98 -19.30
CA GLN A 125 -5.12 -2.95 -19.92
C GLN A 125 -5.10 -3.45 -21.37
N VAL A 126 -6.06 -4.33 -21.73
CA VAL A 126 -6.19 -4.91 -23.07
C VAL A 126 -6.68 -3.91 -24.12
N TYR A 127 -7.20 -2.76 -23.68
CA TYR A 127 -7.70 -1.69 -24.56
C TYR A 127 -6.66 -0.59 -24.78
N LEU A 128 -5.39 -0.85 -24.43
CA LEU A 128 -4.28 0.02 -24.75
C LEU A 128 -3.62 -0.42 -26.07
N PRO A 129 -3.07 0.53 -26.87
CA PRO A 129 -3.01 1.97 -26.60
C PRO A 129 -4.36 2.67 -26.70
N ALA A 130 -4.54 3.74 -25.91
CA ALA A 130 -5.75 4.57 -25.94
C ALA A 130 -5.87 5.32 -27.28
N GLU A 131 -7.09 5.72 -27.65
CA GLU A 131 -7.32 6.52 -28.86
C GLU A 131 -6.72 7.92 -28.68
N GLN A 132 -5.77 8.26 -29.54
CA GLN A 132 -5.13 9.57 -29.51
C GLN A 132 -6.00 10.61 -30.21
N LEU A 133 -6.33 11.68 -29.49
CA LEU A 133 -7.13 12.79 -29.99
C LEU A 133 -6.29 14.06 -30.12
N PRO A 134 -6.53 14.87 -31.17
CA PRO A 134 -6.05 16.24 -31.21
C PRO A 134 -6.49 17.01 -29.97
N ASP A 135 -5.63 17.91 -29.48
CA ASP A 135 -5.84 18.58 -28.19
C ASP A 135 -7.17 19.34 -28.12
N GLU A 136 -7.60 19.97 -29.22
CA GLU A 136 -8.89 20.65 -29.33
C GLU A 136 -10.08 19.72 -29.08
N ASN A 137 -10.05 18.53 -29.69
CA ASN A 137 -11.07 17.51 -29.51
C ASN A 137 -10.99 16.86 -28.14
N PHE A 138 -9.79 16.73 -27.57
CA PHE A 138 -9.63 16.21 -26.23
C PHE A 138 -10.20 17.19 -25.19
N LEU A 139 -9.92 18.47 -25.33
CA LEU A 139 -10.34 19.54 -24.42
C LEU A 139 -11.84 19.85 -24.51
N SER A 140 -12.52 19.51 -25.60
CA SER A 140 -13.97 19.74 -25.76
C SER A 140 -14.84 18.88 -24.82
N TYR A 141 -14.33 17.75 -24.33
CA TYR A 141 -15.05 16.90 -23.38
C TYR A 141 -14.98 17.43 -21.94
N LEU A 142 -16.08 17.26 -21.20
CA LEU A 142 -16.20 17.71 -19.82
C LEU A 142 -15.30 16.89 -18.90
N ILE A 143 -14.72 17.52 -17.88
CA ILE A 143 -13.89 16.82 -16.89
C ILE A 143 -14.79 16.20 -15.84
N GLY A 144 -14.69 14.88 -15.68
CA GLY A 144 -15.32 14.14 -14.59
C GLY A 144 -14.33 13.78 -13.48
N ASP A 145 -14.87 13.18 -12.41
CA ASP A 145 -14.04 12.73 -11.29
C ASP A 145 -13.01 11.68 -11.72
N PRO A 146 -11.79 11.71 -11.16
CA PRO A 146 -10.75 10.74 -11.49
C PRO A 146 -11.11 9.33 -11.00
N ILE A 147 -10.79 8.33 -11.82
CA ILE A 147 -10.98 6.93 -11.50
C ILE A 147 -9.72 6.42 -10.80
N ARG A 148 -9.91 5.92 -9.58
CA ARG A 148 -8.84 5.34 -8.75
C ARG A 148 -9.37 4.16 -7.95
N THR A 149 -8.57 3.10 -7.86
CA THR A 149 -8.88 1.98 -6.97
C THR A 149 -8.25 2.14 -5.60
N ARG A 150 -7.19 2.95 -5.46
CA ARG A 150 -6.51 3.18 -4.18
C ARG A 150 -6.49 4.66 -3.80
N GLY A 151 -6.36 4.91 -2.51
CA GLY A 151 -6.47 6.24 -1.89
C GLY A 151 -5.29 7.17 -2.07
N ASP A 152 -4.12 6.68 -2.51
CA ASP A 152 -2.90 7.48 -2.38
C ASP A 152 -2.43 8.14 -3.68
N LEU A 153 -2.20 9.44 -3.53
CA LEU A 153 -1.35 10.27 -4.37
C LEU A 153 0.09 9.75 -4.26
N GLY A 154 0.51 8.85 -5.15
CA GLY A 154 1.92 8.49 -5.32
C GLY A 154 2.30 7.08 -4.86
N GLU A 155 2.05 6.11 -5.74
CA GLU A 155 3.05 5.09 -6.08
C GLU A 155 3.45 5.33 -7.53
#